data_AF-A0A285D7Y4-F1
#
_entry.id   AF-A0A285D7Y4-F1
#
_cell.length_a   1.000
_cell.length_b   1.000
_cell.length_c   1.000
_cell.angle_alpha   90.00
_cell.angle_beta   90.00
_cell.angle_gamma   90.00
#
_symmetry.space_group_name_H-M   'P 1'
#
loop_
_entity.id
_entity.type
_entity.pdbx_description
1 polymer ?
#
loop_
_entity_poly.entity_id
_entity_poly.type
_entity_poly.pdbx_seq_one_letter_code
_entity_poly.pdbx_strand_id
1 'polypeptide(L)'
;MNIPALPTKQQKRAATKLEQTYMIHRRRNTITACEDLDFHWDLREVQLVRDYWKQGLSVVDIAKKMNRLQEEVLILIIDQSRRRNISPRKGGALGWKDLES
;
A
#
# COMPACT_ATOMS: atom_id res chain seq x y z
N MET A 1 -11.30 -29.44 28.76
CA MET A 1 -10.83 -28.73 27.54
C MET A 1 -11.37 -29.48 26.33
N ASN A 2 -12.01 -28.80 25.38
CA ASN A 2 -12.56 -29.42 24.17
C ASN A 2 -11.52 -29.31 23.04
N ILE A 3 -10.97 -30.44 22.61
CA ILE A 3 -10.02 -30.48 21.48
C ILE A 3 -10.85 -30.63 20.21
N PRO A 4 -10.78 -29.71 19.25
CA PRO A 4 -11.58 -29.80 18.03
C PRO A 4 -11.25 -31.07 17.24
N ALA A 5 -12.29 -31.73 16.73
CA ALA A 5 -12.15 -32.93 15.92
C ALA A 5 -11.34 -32.67 14.64
N LEU A 6 -10.46 -33.60 14.30
CA LEU A 6 -9.62 -33.48 13.11
C LEU A 6 -10.48 -33.51 11.83
N PRO A 7 -10.14 -32.69 10.82
CA PRO A 7 -10.93 -32.62 9.59
C PRO A 7 -10.92 -33.95 8.83
N THR A 8 -12.08 -34.29 8.26
CA THR A 8 -12.28 -35.50 7.46
C THR A 8 -11.53 -35.42 6.13
N LYS A 9 -11.32 -36.57 5.48
CA LYS A 9 -10.63 -36.67 4.18
C LYS A 9 -11.30 -35.81 3.09
N GLN A 10 -12.62 -35.66 3.16
CA GLN A 10 -13.41 -34.86 2.23
C GLN A 10 -13.22 -33.36 2.49
N GLN A 11 -13.19 -32.94 3.75
CA GLN A 11 -12.90 -31.56 4.14
C GLN A 11 -11.48 -31.13 3.73
N LYS A 12 -10.50 -32.03 3.90
CA LYS A 12 -9.12 -31.78 3.42
C LYS A 12 -9.07 -31.56 1.91
N ARG A 13 -9.76 -32.40 1.12
CA ARG A 13 -9.83 -32.27 -0.34
C ARG A 13 -10.52 -30.98 -0.79
N ALA A 14 -11.60 -30.57 -0.13
CA ALA A 14 -12.30 -29.33 -0.42
C ALA A 14 -11.43 -28.11 -0.13
N ALA A 15 -10.75 -28.08 1.02
CA ALA A 15 -9.81 -27.02 1.39
C ALA A 15 -8.65 -26.92 0.39
N THR A 16 -8.04 -28.04 0.00
CA THR A 16 -6.96 -28.05 -1.01
C THR A 16 -7.44 -27.54 -2.37
N LYS A 17 -8.67 -27.84 -2.77
CA LYS A 17 -9.23 -27.36 -4.04
C LYS A 17 -9.50 -25.85 -4.00
N LEU A 18 -10.01 -25.34 -2.87
CA LEU A 18 -10.16 -23.90 -2.64
C LEU A 18 -8.82 -23.18 -2.63
N GLU A 19 -7.81 -23.71 -1.93
CA GLU A 19 -6.45 -23.16 -1.95
C GLU A 19 -5.86 -23.16 -3.37
N GLN A 20 -6.03 -24.24 -4.14
CA GLN A 20 -5.53 -24.29 -5.52
C GLN A 20 -6.26 -23.32 -6.47
N THR A 21 -7.57 -23.12 -6.27
CA THR A 21 -8.38 -22.22 -7.12
C THR A 21 -8.20 -20.75 -6.75
N TYR A 22 -8.03 -20.43 -5.46
CA TYR A 22 -8.02 -19.04 -4.97
C TYR A 22 -6.65 -18.55 -4.46
N MET A 23 -5.71 -19.44 -4.12
CA MET A 23 -4.30 -19.09 -3.92
C MET A 23 -3.50 -19.33 -5.20
N ILE A 24 -3.80 -18.52 -6.22
CA ILE A 24 -3.25 -18.57 -7.59
C ILE A 24 -1.71 -18.47 -7.60
N HIS A 25 -1.11 -18.00 -6.51
CA HIS A 25 0.34 -17.97 -6.33
C HIS A 25 0.71 -18.74 -5.06
N ARG A 26 1.04 -20.03 -5.21
CA ARG A 26 1.70 -20.80 -4.14
C ARG A 26 3.13 -20.28 -3.99
N ARG A 27 3.29 -19.10 -3.41
CA ARG A 27 4.59 -18.45 -3.23
C ARG A 27 5.37 -19.23 -2.18
N ARG A 28 6.55 -19.73 -2.55
CA ARG A 28 7.53 -20.29 -1.61
C ARG A 28 8.60 -19.21 -1.40
N ASN A 29 9.06 -19.03 -0.16
CA ASN A 29 10.07 -18.03 0.22
C ASN A 29 9.65 -16.58 -0.12
N THR A 30 8.57 -16.10 0.49
CA THR A 30 8.05 -14.74 0.27
C THR A 30 8.77 -13.69 1.11
N ILE A 31 8.93 -12.50 0.51
CA ILE A 31 9.30 -11.26 1.20
C ILE A 31 8.13 -10.29 1.03
N THR A 32 7.75 -9.60 2.11
CA THR A 32 6.83 -8.46 2.07
C THR A 32 7.65 -7.19 1.90
N ALA A 33 7.42 -6.45 0.82
CA ALA A 33 8.09 -5.18 0.60
C ALA A 33 7.62 -4.14 1.64
N CYS A 34 8.55 -3.32 2.14
CA CYS A 34 8.27 -2.26 3.11
C CYS A 34 7.62 -2.74 4.42
N GLU A 35 7.93 -3.96 4.87
CA GLU A 35 7.40 -4.52 6.12
C GLU A 35 7.77 -3.69 7.35
N ASP A 36 8.83 -2.90 7.25
CA ASP A 36 9.37 -1.98 8.26
C ASP A 36 8.70 -0.59 8.27
N LEU A 37 7.85 -0.28 7.28
CA LEU A 37 7.19 1.03 7.18
C LEU A 37 5.79 1.04 7.83
N ASP A 38 5.40 2.16 8.42
CA ASP A 38 4.07 2.37 8.99
C ASP A 38 3.14 3.08 8.00
N PHE A 39 2.23 2.31 7.41
CA PHE A 39 1.20 2.81 6.51
C PHE A 39 -0.15 3.09 7.18
N HIS A 40 -0.21 3.17 8.52
CA HIS A 40 -1.40 3.64 9.21
C HIS A 40 -1.42 5.16 9.23
N TRP A 41 -2.53 5.70 8.74
CA TRP A 41 -2.78 7.14 8.67
C TRP A 41 -4.14 7.43 9.24
N ASP A 42 -4.22 8.42 10.12
CA ASP A 42 -5.50 8.99 10.49
C ASP A 42 -6.01 9.97 9.41
N LEU A 43 -7.31 10.28 9.45
CA LEU A 43 -7.93 11.15 8.45
C LEU A 43 -7.39 12.59 8.46
N ARG A 44 -6.90 13.08 9.60
CA ARG A 44 -6.30 14.42 9.73
C ARG A 44 -4.92 14.44 9.09
N GLU A 45 -4.10 13.41 9.31
CA GLU A 45 -2.80 13.26 8.66
C GLU A 45 -2.95 13.18 7.14
N VAL A 46 -3.92 12.39 6.66
CA VAL A 46 -4.23 12.34 5.22
C VAL A 46 -4.59 13.71 4.69
N GLN A 47 -5.42 14.47 5.41
CA GLN A 47 -5.81 15.82 4.97
C GLN A 47 -4.62 16.79 4.94
N LEU A 48 -3.74 16.76 5.95
CA LEU A 48 -2.53 17.58 5.98
C LEU A 48 -1.61 17.27 4.79
N VAL A 49 -1.39 15.98 4.49
CA VAL A 49 -0.57 15.56 3.34
C VAL A 49 -1.17 16.08 2.03
N ARG A 50 -2.50 16.04 1.87
CA ARG A 50 -3.19 16.62 0.69
C ARG A 50 -2.98 18.12 0.59
N ASP A 51 -3.11 18.84 1.70
CA ASP A 51 -2.95 20.28 1.74
C ASP A 51 -1.51 20.69 1.39
N TYR A 52 -0.51 19.99 1.92
CA TYR A 52 0.89 20.22 1.57
C TYR A 52 1.20 19.85 0.11
N TRP A 53 0.62 18.77 -0.41
CA TRP A 53 0.74 18.42 -1.82
C TRP A 53 0.16 19.51 -2.73
N LYS A 54 -1.02 20.04 -2.38
CA LYS A 54 -1.69 21.14 -3.09
C LYS A 54 -0.87 22.43 -3.06
N GLN A 55 -0.14 22.69 -1.97
CA GLN A 55 0.78 23.82 -1.82
C GLN A 55 2.08 23.68 -2.64
N GLY A 56 2.29 22.54 -3.31
CA GLY A 56 3.48 22.37 -4.16
C GLY A 56 4.69 21.77 -3.42
N LEU A 57 4.56 21.37 -2.15
CA LEU A 57 5.68 20.82 -1.40
C LEU A 57 6.16 19.49 -2.00
N SER A 58 7.48 19.26 -1.95
CA SER A 58 8.08 17.99 -2.35
C SER A 58 7.73 16.88 -1.35
N VAL A 59 7.83 15.61 -1.75
CA VAL A 59 7.60 14.47 -0.84
C VAL A 59 8.54 14.54 0.38
N VAL A 60 9.80 14.95 0.16
CA VAL A 60 10.80 15.13 1.22
C VAL A 60 10.36 16.19 2.23
N ASP A 61 9.85 17.33 1.77
CA ASP A 61 9.43 18.41 2.65
C ASP A 61 8.16 18.05 3.43
N ILE A 62 7.25 17.31 2.79
CA ILE A 62 6.06 16.77 3.45
C ILE A 62 6.48 15.79 4.56
N ALA A 63 7.38 14.85 4.27
CA ALA A 63 7.89 13.89 5.24
C ALA A 63 8.53 14.57 6.46
N LYS A 64 9.35 15.60 6.24
CA LYS A 64 9.92 16.42 7.32
C LYS A 64 8.83 17.11 8.16
N LYS A 65 7.80 17.67 7.53
CA LYS A 65 6.69 18.34 8.24
C LYS A 65 5.82 17.36 9.03
N MET A 66 5.62 16.16 8.51
CA MET A 66 4.84 15.10 9.14
C MET A 66 5.65 14.29 10.16
N ASN A 67 6.97 14.54 10.28
CA ASN A 67 7.90 13.73 11.08
C ASN A 67 7.78 12.22 10.77
N ARG A 68 7.73 11.88 9.48
CA ARG A 68 7.55 10.52 8.95
C ARG A 68 8.61 10.18 7.91
N LEU A 69 8.72 8.91 7.53
CA LEU A 69 9.65 8.47 6.50
C LEU A 69 9.17 8.94 5.11
N GLN A 70 10.12 9.21 4.22
CA GLN A 70 9.81 9.72 2.88
C GLN A 70 9.02 8.70 2.06
N GLU A 71 9.34 7.42 2.24
CA GLU A 71 8.72 6.27 1.58
C GLU A 71 7.26 6.11 2.00
N GLU A 72 6.94 6.30 3.29
CA GLU A 72 5.58 6.28 3.81
C GLU A 72 4.71 7.35 3.13
N VAL A 73 5.22 8.58 3.10
CA VAL A 73 4.54 9.70 2.44
C VAL A 73 4.41 9.46 0.95
N LEU A 74 5.45 8.93 0.29
CA LEU A 74 5.43 8.61 -1.14
C LEU A 74 4.31 7.61 -1.47
N ILE A 75 4.21 6.53 -0.71
CA ILE A 75 3.17 5.51 -0.89
C ILE A 75 1.78 6.08 -0.63
N LEU A 76 1.62 6.92 0.40
CA LEU A 76 0.34 7.61 0.63
C LEU A 76 -0.04 8.51 -0.55
N ILE A 77 0.89 9.30 -1.08
CA ILE A 77 0.65 10.15 -2.26
C ILE A 77 0.23 9.32 -3.48
N ILE A 78 0.84 8.15 -3.71
CA ILE A 78 0.43 7.24 -4.78
C ILE A 78 -1.01 6.75 -4.55
N ASP A 79 -1.35 6.31 -3.33
CA ASP A 79 -2.70 5.88 -2.98
C ASP A 79 -3.74 6.99 -3.19
N GLN A 80 -3.48 8.20 -2.69
CA GLN A 80 -4.38 9.34 -2.85
C GLN A 80 -4.54 9.75 -4.32
N SER A 81 -3.48 9.67 -5.13
CA SER A 81 -3.53 9.93 -6.58
C SER A 81 -4.40 8.89 -7.30
N ARG A 82 -4.22 7.59 -7.01
CA ARG A 82 -5.03 6.50 -7.59
C ARG A 82 -6.51 6.64 -7.27
N ARG A 83 -6.84 7.14 -6.07
CA ARG A 83 -8.22 7.40 -5.63
C ARG A 83 -8.80 8.72 -6.14
N ARG A 84 -8.05 9.48 -6.95
CA ARG A 84 -8.40 10.83 -7.45
C ARG A 84 -8.65 11.87 -6.34
N ASN A 85 -8.05 11.68 -5.17
CA ASN A 85 -8.13 12.61 -4.05
C ASN A 85 -7.14 13.78 -4.18
N ILE A 86 -6.09 13.61 -4.98
CA ILE A 86 -5.10 14.64 -5.32
C ILE A 86 -4.80 14.60 -6.81
N SER A 87 -4.40 15.74 -7.37
CA SER A 87 -3.97 15.84 -8.77
C SER A 87 -2.49 15.45 -8.94
N PRO A 88 -2.13 14.69 -9.99
CA PRO A 88 -0.74 14.47 -10.37
C PRO A 88 -0.02 15.80 -10.67
N ARG A 89 1.30 15.82 -10.46
CA ARG A 89 2.18 16.96 -10.76
C ARG A 89 3.25 16.52 -11.77
N LYS A 90 3.88 17.47 -12.47
CA LYS A 90 5.03 17.18 -13.33
C LYS A 90 6.12 16.53 -12.48
N GLY A 91 6.45 15.27 -12.79
CA GLY A 91 7.46 14.49 -12.06
C GLY A 91 6.99 13.86 -10.73
N GLY A 92 5.68 13.83 -10.41
CA GLY A 92 5.24 13.27 -9.12
C GLY A 92 3.77 12.91 -8.97
N ALA A 93 3.52 11.81 -8.24
CA ALA A 93 2.27 11.02 -8.17
C ALA A 93 1.76 10.51 -9.53
N LEU A 94 2.75 10.34 -10.43
CA LEU A 94 2.77 9.73 -11.77
C LEU A 94 2.21 10.56 -12.94
N GLY A 95 2.35 11.88 -12.90
CA GLY A 95 2.25 12.75 -14.08
C GLY A 95 3.57 12.90 -14.83
N TRP A 96 3.89 11.96 -15.75
CA TRP A 96 5.02 12.08 -16.68
C TRP A 96 4.62 12.82 -17.98
N LYS A 97 5.54 13.64 -18.51
CA LYS A 97 5.63 13.95 -19.95
C LYS A 97 7.11 14.07 -20.36
N ASP A 98 7.50 13.04 -21.11
CA ASP A 98 8.62 12.76 -22.01
C ASP A 98 10.06 13.21 -21.71
N LEU A 99 10.93 12.20 -21.84
CA LEU A 99 12.35 12.26 -22.18
C LEU A 99 12.49 12.72 -23.65
N GLU A 100 12.42 14.02 -23.94
CA GLU A 100 13.09 14.59 -25.12
C GLU A 100 13.54 16.03 -24.80
N SER A 101 14.85 16.20 -24.68
CA SER A 101 15.58 17.46 -24.86
C SER A 101 16.94 17.11 -25.42
#